data_AF-A0A0C9VYF6-F1
#
_entry.id   AF-A0A0C9VYF6-F1
#
_cell.length_a   1.000
_cell.length_b   1.000
_cell.length_c   1.000
_cell.angle_alpha   90.00
_cell.angle_beta   90.00
_cell.angle_gamma   90.00
#
_symmetry.space_group_name_H-M   'P 1'
#
loop_
_entity.id
_entity.type
_entity.pdbx_description
1 polymer ?
#
loop_
_entity_poly.entity_id
_entity_poly.type
_entity_poly.pdbx_seq_one_letter_code
_entity_poly.pdbx_strand_id
1 'polypeptide(L)'
;MSESVSLVELAITFANTSPFLANPSSLALSHPALHSLQFLNPAGALTDAHVFVLPLANGGPGKDRVVQALKSQEGVLRVDVLESRMRAKRDRF
;
A
#
# COMPACT_ATOMS: atom_id res chain seq x y z
N MET A 1 6.61 22.17 -15.94
CA MET A 1 5.80 20.94 -16.09
C MET A 1 5.60 20.39 -14.70
N SER A 2 4.39 20.45 -14.15
CA SER A 2 4.11 19.92 -12.81
C SER A 2 4.03 18.40 -12.90
N GLU A 3 4.98 17.70 -12.29
CA GLU A 3 4.92 16.24 -12.17
C GLU A 3 3.69 15.86 -11.35
N SER A 4 2.76 15.13 -11.97
CA SER A 4 1.56 14.66 -11.29
C SER A 4 1.90 13.36 -10.58
N VAL A 5 2.22 13.45 -9.29
CA VAL A 5 2.40 12.27 -8.43
C VAL A 5 1.01 11.73 -8.09
N SER A 6 0.74 10.49 -8.49
CA SER A 6 -0.50 9.80 -8.11
C SER A 6 -0.23 8.97 -6.87
N LEU A 7 -1.02 9.16 -5.82
CA LEU A 7 -0.92 8.35 -4.60
C LEU A 7 -1.91 7.20 -4.68
N VAL A 8 -1.44 5.99 -4.38
CA VAL A 8 -2.28 4.79 -4.26
C VAL A 8 -2.21 4.28 -2.83
N GLU A 9 -3.35 4.06 -2.21
CA GLU A 9 -3.43 3.43 -0.91
C GLU A 9 -3.54 1.91 -1.06
N LEU A 10 -2.82 1.18 -0.23
CA LEU A 10 -2.76 -0.27 -0.20
C LEU A 10 -3.04 -0.75 1.22
N ALA A 11 -4.05 -1.61 1.39
CA ALA A 11 -4.21 -2.35 2.64
C ALA A 11 -3.42 -3.66 2.52
N ILE A 12 -2.52 -3.89 3.46
CA ILE A 12 -1.67 -5.08 3.52
C ILE A 12 -1.98 -5.84 4.80
N THR A 13 -2.40 -7.09 4.65
CA THR A 13 -2.62 -8.01 5.77
C THR A 13 -1.39 -8.88 5.95
N PHE A 14 -0.85 -8.89 7.17
CA PHE A 14 0.29 -9.70 7.52
C PHE A 14 -0.12 -10.98 8.24
N ALA A 15 0.74 -12.00 8.18
CA ALA A 15 0.63 -13.18 9.03
C ALA A 15 0.93 -12.80 10.48
N ASN A 16 0.30 -13.47 11.45
CA ASN A 16 0.51 -13.21 12.88
C ASN A 16 1.97 -13.39 13.34
N THR A 17 2.76 -14.16 12.60
CA THR A 17 4.19 -14.39 12.86
C THR A 17 5.10 -13.42 12.10
N SER A 18 4.53 -12.53 11.28
CA SER A 18 5.31 -11.61 10.47
C SER A 18 5.98 -10.55 11.35
N PRO A 19 7.28 -10.26 11.14
CA PRO A 19 7.95 -9.16 11.83
C PRO A 19 7.35 -7.79 11.46
N PHE A 20 6.65 -7.70 10.33
CA PHE A 20 6.01 -6.46 9.87
C PHE A 20 4.81 -6.04 10.74
N LEU A 21 4.24 -6.94 11.55
CA LEU A 21 3.20 -6.54 12.51
C LEU A 21 3.72 -5.63 13.62
N ALA A 22 4.93 -5.92 14.12
CA ALA A 22 5.55 -5.11 15.16
C ALA A 22 6.14 -3.81 14.59
N ASN A 23 6.63 -3.86 13.34
CA ASN A 23 7.18 -2.69 12.66
C ASN A 23 6.78 -2.67 11.17
N PRO A 24 5.59 -2.14 10.84
CA PRO A 24 5.07 -2.13 9.47
C PRO A 24 5.98 -1.39 8.48
N SER A 25 6.64 -0.32 8.92
CA SER A 25 7.54 0.47 8.07
C SER A 25 8.77 -0.32 7.59
N SER A 26 9.16 -1.38 8.30
CA SER A 26 10.29 -2.22 7.88
C SER A 26 10.02 -2.99 6.58
N LEU A 27 8.76 -3.16 6.18
CA LEU A 27 8.38 -3.73 4.87
C LEU A 27 8.95 -2.92 3.71
N ALA A 28 9.01 -1.59 3.83
CA ALA A 28 9.57 -0.74 2.78
C ALA A 28 11.06 -1.01 2.53
N LEU A 29 11.78 -1.55 3.53
CA LEU A 29 13.20 -1.87 3.45
C LEU A 29 13.47 -3.29 2.96
N SER A 30 12.44 -4.14 2.86
CA SER A 30 12.63 -5.57 2.53
C SER A 30 12.91 -5.80 1.05
N HIS A 31 12.54 -4.85 0.18
CA HIS A 31 12.71 -5.01 -1.26
C HIS A 31 12.82 -3.65 -1.98
N PRO A 32 13.73 -3.48 -2.97
CA PRO A 32 13.93 -2.20 -3.67
C PRO A 32 12.67 -1.59 -4.29
N ALA A 33 11.77 -2.43 -4.81
CA ALA A 33 10.50 -1.97 -5.37
C ALA A 33 9.52 -1.41 -4.33
N LEU A 34 9.77 -1.66 -3.03
CA LEU A 34 8.92 -1.22 -1.91
C LEU A 34 9.50 0.00 -1.18
N HIS A 35 10.68 0.50 -1.57
CA HIS A 35 11.33 1.63 -0.89
C HIS A 35 10.48 2.90 -0.87
N SER A 36 9.60 3.09 -1.85
CA SER A 36 8.67 4.22 -1.90
C SER A 36 7.40 4.01 -1.07
N LEU A 37 7.19 2.82 -0.52
CA LEU A 37 6.02 2.48 0.28
C LEU A 37 6.11 3.16 1.65
N GLN A 38 5.05 3.85 2.06
CA GLN A 38 5.02 4.57 3.33
C GLN A 38 3.88 4.04 4.19
N PHE A 39 4.19 3.68 5.43
CA PHE A 39 3.16 3.29 6.38
C PHE A 39 2.30 4.51 6.75
N LEU A 40 0.98 4.36 6.69
CA LEU A 40 0.03 5.42 7.03
C LEU A 40 -0.58 5.18 8.40
N ASN A 41 -1.34 4.11 8.55
CA ASN A 41 -2.08 3.76 9.76
C ASN A 41 -2.56 2.30 9.75
N PRO A 42 -3.01 1.74 10.88
CA PRO A 42 -3.72 0.46 10.90
C PRO A 42 -5.01 0.52 10.06
N ALA A 43 -5.39 -0.60 9.45
CA ALA A 43 -6.60 -0.72 8.64
C ALA A 43 -7.84 -0.88 9.53
N GLY A 44 -8.32 0.24 10.06
CA GLY A 44 -9.51 0.27 10.92
C GLY A 44 -9.27 -0.43 12.26
N ALA A 45 -10.10 -1.42 12.59
CA ALA A 45 -10.01 -2.21 13.83
C ALA A 45 -9.21 -3.52 13.68
N LEU A 46 -8.68 -3.80 12.49
CA LEU A 46 -7.90 -5.00 12.21
C LEU A 46 -6.48 -4.84 12.76
N THR A 47 -6.06 -5.78 13.61
CA THR A 47 -4.72 -5.76 14.22
C THR A 47 -3.63 -6.26 13.28
N ASP A 48 -4.02 -7.03 12.26
CA ASP A 48 -3.14 -7.69 11.32
C ASP A 48 -3.04 -6.97 9.96
N ALA A 49 -3.86 -5.94 9.74
CA ALA A 49 -3.92 -5.20 8.49
C ALA A 49 -3.51 -3.74 8.67
N HIS A 50 -2.69 -3.26 7.75
CA HIS A 50 -2.06 -1.95 7.80
C HIS A 50 -2.19 -1.26 6.45
N VAL A 51 -2.46 0.04 6.46
CA VAL A 51 -2.59 0.86 5.26
C VAL A 51 -1.26 1.51 4.97
N PHE A 52 -0.87 1.43 3.71
CA PHE A 52 0.33 2.03 3.16
C PHE A 52 -0.02 2.93 1.97
N VAL A 53 0.79 3.95 1.75
CA VAL A 53 0.71 4.83 0.59
C VAL A 53 1.87 4.52 -0.34
N LEU A 54 1.57 4.40 -1.63
CA LEU A 54 2.53 4.27 -2.70
C LEU A 54 2.48 5.53 -3.59
N PRO A 55 3.53 6.36 -3.59
CA PRO A 55 3.70 7.41 -4.56
C PRO A 55 4.10 6.83 -5.92
N LEU A 56 3.20 6.93 -6.90
CA LEU A 56 3.49 6.63 -8.30
C LEU A 56 4.05 7.89 -8.95
N ALA A 57 5.37 7.94 -9.10
CA ALA A 57 6.09 8.93 -9.88
C ALA A 57 6.39 8.39 -11.28
N ASN A 58 6.53 9.30 -12.25
CA ASN A 58 6.86 8.94 -13.63
C ASN A 58 8.31 8.40 -13.66
N GLY A 59 8.48 7.09 -13.83
CA GLY A 59 9.79 6.40 -13.79
C GLY A 59 10.06 5.53 -12.56
N GLY A 60 9.15 5.51 -11.58
CA GLY A 60 9.20 4.58 -10.44
C GLY A 60 8.71 3.16 -10.80
N PRO A 61 8.82 2.18 -9.88
CA PRO A 61 8.17 0.89 -10.06
C PRO A 61 6.66 1.11 -10.16
N GLY A 62 6.07 0.67 -11.28
CA GLY A 62 4.62 0.75 -11.47
C GLY A 62 3.86 -0.02 -10.39
N LYS A 63 2.61 0.37 -10.13
CA LYS A 63 1.71 -0.24 -9.14
C LYS A 63 1.76 -1.77 -9.16
N ASP A 64 1.67 -2.37 -10.34
CA ASP A 64 1.61 -3.83 -10.49
C ASP A 64 2.89 -4.52 -10.03
N ARG A 65 4.05 -3.89 -10.26
CA ARG A 65 5.36 -4.40 -9.80
C ARG A 65 5.47 -4.33 -8.28
N VAL A 66 4.94 -3.27 -7.66
CA VAL A 66 4.90 -3.13 -6.19
C VAL A 66 3.98 -4.19 -5.59
N VAL A 67 2.77 -4.36 -6.13
CA VAL A 67 1.81 -5.38 -5.67
C VAL A 67 2.40 -6.78 -5.82
N GLN A 68 3.09 -7.08 -6.93
CA GLN A 68 3.76 -8.36 -7.11
C GLN A 68 4.87 -8.57 -6.08
N ALA A 69 5.72 -7.56 -5.84
CA ALA A 69 6.78 -7.63 -4.83
C ALA A 69 6.24 -7.82 -3.41
N LEU A 70 5.11 -7.19 -3.07
CA LEU A 70 4.41 -7.39 -1.79
C LEU A 70 3.90 -8.82 -1.64
N LYS A 71 3.27 -9.36 -2.69
CA LYS A 71 2.75 -10.74 -2.68
C LYS A 71 3.85 -11.80 -2.58
N SER A 72 5.09 -11.48 -2.96
CA SER A 72 6.24 -12.36 -2.78
C SER A 72 6.96 -12.17 -1.43
N GLN A 73 6.55 -11.21 -0.60
CA GLN A 73 7.14 -11.05 0.73
C GLN A 73 6.62 -12.10 1.70
N GLU A 74 7.55 -12.78 2.37
CA GLU A 74 7.20 -13.69 3.45
C GLU A 74 6.45 -12.95 4.56
N GLY A 75 5.36 -13.53 5.03
CA GLY A 75 4.51 -12.93 6.05
C GLY A 75 3.53 -11.88 5.54
N VAL A 76 3.45 -11.60 4.23
CA VAL A 76 2.32 -10.89 3.62
C VAL A 76 1.28 -11.91 3.17
N LEU A 77 0.06 -11.81 3.68
CA LEU A 77 -1.06 -12.71 3.33
C LEU A 77 -1.94 -12.13 2.24
N ARG A 78 -2.17 -10.81 2.26
CA ARG A 78 -3.09 -10.15 1.35
C ARG A 78 -2.65 -8.72 1.06
N VAL A 79 -2.94 -8.28 -0.16
CA VAL A 79 -2.73 -6.90 -0.63
C VAL A 79 -3.99 -6.47 -1.36
N ASP A 80 -4.67 -5.45 -0.84
CA ASP A 80 -5.83 -4.83 -1.45
C ASP A 80 -5.50 -3.40 -1.88
N VAL A 81 -5.77 -3.07 -3.13
CA VAL A 81 -5.65 -1.69 -3.61
C VAL A 81 -6.91 -0.93 -3.17
N LEU A 82 -6.72 0.10 -2.35
CA LEU A 82 -7.80 0.99 -1.94
C LEU A 82 -7.97 2.03 -3.05
N GLU A 83 -8.87 1.74 -3.99
CA GLU A 83 -9.29 2.75 -4.95
C GLU A 83 -9.99 3.87 -4.18
N SER A 84 -9.44 5.09 -4.29
CA SER A 84 -10.14 6.29 -3.86
C SER A 84 -11.46 6.34 -4.61
N ARG A 85 -12.54 5.85 -3.97
CA ARG A 85 -13.89 6.03 -4.47
C ARG A 85 -14.15 7.52 -4.41
N MET A 86 -13.87 8.22 -5.52
CA MET A 86 -14.48 9.50 -5.77
C MET A 86 -15.97 9.29 -5.54
N ARG A 87 -16.51 9.89 -4.48
CA ARG A 87 -17.94 10.02 -4.31
C ARG A 87 -18.39 10.83 -5.51
N ALA A 88 -18.77 10.16 -6.60
CA ALA A 88 -19.56 10.78 -7.63
C ALA A 88 -20.77 11.35 -6.89
N LYS A 89 -20.79 12.68 -6.73
CA LYS A 89 -21.99 13.38 -6.29
C LYS A 89 -23.06 12.90 -7.24
N ARG A 90 -23.99 12.10 -6.73
CA ARG A 90 -25.23 11.83 -7.43
C ARG A 90 -25.92 13.18 -7.49
N ASP A 91 -25.76 13.89 -8.62
CA ASP A 91 -26.63 15.00 -8.96
C ASP A 91 -28.05 14.46 -8.84
N ARG A 92 -28.74 14.89 -7.79
CA ARG A 92 -30.18 14.75 -7.69
C ARG A 92 -30.75 15.98 -8.40
N PHE A 93 -31.34 15.71 -9.56
CA PHE A 93 -32.46 16.39 -10.24
C PHE A 93 -32.73 17.85 -9.87
#